data_AF-A0A944C3E4-F1
#
_entry.id   AF-A0A944C3E4-F1
#
_cell.length_a   1.000
_cell.length_b   1.000
_cell.length_c   1.000
_cell.angle_alpha   90.00
_cell.angle_beta   90.00
_cell.angle_gamma   90.00
#
_symmetry.space_group_name_H-M   'P 1'
#
loop_
_entity.id
_entity.type
_entity.pdbx_description
1 polymer ?
#
loop_
_entity_poly.entity_id
_entity_poly.type
_entity_poly.pdbx_seq_one_letter_code
_entity_poly.pdbx_strand_id
1 'polypeptide(L)' 'MNVDFIFKIAAIGIVVAVLNQLLQRSGREEQAMMTMIAGLIVVLMMIVTEISNLFDTIKSIFNL' A
#
# COMPACT_ATOMS: atom_id res chain seq x y z
N MET A 1 14.14 -9.11 -4.77
CA MET A 1 12.81 -8.53 -4.50
C MET A 1 12.19 -9.40 -3.41
N ASN A 2 12.29 -8.95 -2.16
CA ASN A 2 12.00 -9.79 -1.01
C ASN A 2 10.49 -10.05 -0.93
N VAL A 3 10.11 -11.32 -0.78
CA VAL A 3 8.72 -11.77 -0.63
C VAL A 3 7.99 -10.99 0.47
N ASP A 4 8.74 -10.47 1.44
CA ASP A 4 8.31 -9.55 2.50
C ASP A 4 7.52 -8.34 2.00
N PHE A 5 7.89 -7.75 0.85
CA PHE A 5 7.17 -6.60 0.30
C PHE A 5 5.77 -6.99 -0.19
N ILE A 6 5.66 -8.14 -0.86
CA ILE A 6 4.39 -8.72 -1.31
C ILE A 6 3.52 -9.06 -0.09
N PHE A 7 4.10 -9.68 0.94
CA PHE A 7 3.38 -9.97 2.19
C PHE A 7 2.88 -8.71 2.91
N LYS A 8 3.67 -7.62 2.93
CA LYS A 8 3.24 -6.34 3.50
C LYS A 8 2.03 -5.75 2.76
N ILE A 9 2.06 -5.76 1.42
CA ILE A 9 0.92 -5.29 0.61
C ILE A 9 -0.32 -6.16 0.87
N ALA A 10 -0.16 -7.49 0.90
CA ALA A 10 -1.26 -8.41 1.18
C ALA A 10 -1.87 -8.18 2.58
N ALA A 11 -1.05 -7.96 3.60
CA ALA A 11 -1.50 -7.66 4.96
C ALA A 11 -2.32 -6.36 5.01
N ILE A 12 -1.86 -5.30 4.33
CA ILE A 12 -2.62 -4.04 4.22
C ILE A 12 -3.96 -4.29 3.54
N GLY A 13 -3.99 -5.07 2.45
CA GLY A 13 -5.22 -5.43 1.75
C GLY A 13 -6.23 -6.15 2.64
N ILE A 14 -5.78 -7.12 3.46
CA ILE A 14 -6.64 -7.84 4.41
C ILE A 14 -7.21 -6.86 5.45
N VAL A 15 -6.37 -6.02 6.05
CA VAL A 15 -6.81 -5.05 7.07
C VAL A 15 -7.85 -4.08 6.50
N VAL A 16 -7.58 -3.53 5.32
CA VAL A 16 -8.49 -2.60 4.63
C VAL A 16 -9.82 -3.28 4.31
N ALA A 17 -9.81 -4.52 3.83
CA ALA A 17 -11.02 -5.28 3.53
C ALA A 17 -11.87 -5.54 4.80
N VAL A 18 -11.22 -5.94 5.90
CA VAL A 18 -11.90 -6.16 7.18
C VAL A 18 -12.50 -4.87 7.71
N LEU A 19 -11.75 -3.75 7.70
CA LEU A 19 -12.24 -2.45 8.15
C LEU A 19 -13.41 -1.96 7.29
N ASN A 20 -13.32 -2.08 5.97
CA ASN A 20 -14.38 -1.73 5.04
C ASN A 20 -15.66 -2.53 5.36
N GLN A 21 -15.54 -3.83 5.62
CA GLN A 21 -16.69 -4.66 5.95
C GLN A 21 -17.32 -4.30 7.30
N LEU A 22 -16.50 -4.01 8.32
CA LEU A 22 -16.99 -3.54 9.63
C LEU A 22 -17.69 -2.19 9.54
N LEU A 23 -17.14 -1.24 8.77
CA LEU A 23 -17.71 0.09 8.57
C LEU A 23 -19.05 0.03 7.83
N GLN A 24 -19.15 -0.78 6.78
CA GLN A 24 -20.43 -1.04 6.09
C GLN A 24 -21.47 -1.66 7.04
N ARG A 25 -21.08 -2.67 7.83
CA ARG A 25 -21.97 -3.30 8.83
C ARG A 25 -22.44 -2.33 9.92
N SER A 26 -21.66 -1.29 10.20
CA SER A 26 -22.01 -0.23 11.15
C SER A 26 -22.85 0.91 10.56
N GLY A 27 -23.23 0.84 9.28
CA GLY A 27 -23.98 1.90 8.59
C GLY A 27 -23.13 3.11 8.19
N ARG A 28 -21.80 2.99 8.18
CA ARG A 28 -20.83 4.08 7.89
C ARG A 28 -20.22 3.92 6.50
N GLU A 29 -21.06 3.88 5.48
CA GLU A 29 -20.64 3.59 4.09
C GLU A 29 -19.61 4.58 3.54
N GLU A 30 -19.77 5.87 3.81
CA GLU A 30 -18.81 6.91 3.39
C GLU A 30 -17.40 6.64 3.96
N GLN A 31 -17.32 6.22 5.22
CA GLN A 31 -16.03 5.89 5.85
C GLN A 31 -15.41 4.62 5.29
N ALA A 32 -16.26 3.67 4.92
CA ALA A 32 -15.84 2.43 4.29
C ALA A 32 -15.18 2.71 2.92
N MET A 33 -15.81 3.59 2.13
CA MET A 33 -15.25 4.08 0.87
C MET A 33 -13.92 4.83 1.08
N MET A 34 -13.86 5.75 2.04
CA MET A 34 -12.62 6.48 2.37
C MET A 34 -11.50 5.52 2.80
N THR A 35 -11.82 4.44 3.52
CA THR A 35 -10.85 3.43 3.97
C THR A 35 -10.24 2.65 2.81
N MET A 36 -11.06 2.31 1.80
CA MET A 36 -10.56 1.65 0.58
C MET A 36 -9.60 2.56 -0.20
N ILE A 37 -9.93 3.84 -0.33
CA ILE A 37 -9.07 4.83 -1.00
C ILE A 37 -7.76 5.03 -0.22
N ALA A 38 -7.84 5.18 1.10
CA ALA A 38 -6.65 5.32 1.95
C ALA A 38 -5.73 4.09 1.85
N GLY A 39 -6.31 2.88 1.87
CA GLY A 39 -5.58 1.63 1.67
C GLY A 39 -4.82 1.59 0.35
N LEU A 40 -5.45 2.02 -0.74
CA LEU A 40 -4.82 2.12 -2.05
C LEU A 40 -3.66 3.13 -2.06
N ILE A 41 -3.88 4.33 -1.50
CA ILE A 41 -2.85 5.39 -1.43
C ILE A 41 -1.61 4.90 -0.65
N VAL A 42 -1.80 4.19 0.45
CA VAL A 42 -0.68 3.64 1.25
C VAL A 42 0.15 2.67 0.41
N VAL A 43 -0.48 1.77 -0.34
CA VAL A 43 0.23 0.82 -1.22
C VAL A 43 0.98 1.57 -2.32
N LEU A 44 0.37 2.59 -2.92
CA LEU A 44 1.04 3.41 -3.94
C LEU A 44 2.27 4.14 -3.38
N MET A 45 2.19 4.71 -2.17
CA MET A 45 3.32 5.34 -1.49
C MET A 45 4.49 4.37 -1.28
N MET A 46 4.19 3.13 -0.88
CA MET A 46 5.22 2.09 -0.73
C MET A 46 5.91 1.75 -2.05
N ILE A 47 5.16 1.68 -3.15
CA ILE A 47 5.71 1.42 -4.49
C ILE A 47 6.64 2.58 -4.92
N VAL A 48 6.28 3.83 -4.64
CA VAL A 48 7.12 4.99 -4.97
C VAL A 48 8.49 4.90 -4.29
N THR A 49 8.54 4.45 -3.03
CA THR A 49 9.82 4.26 -2.32
C THR A 49 10.68 3.17 -2.97
N GLU A 50 10.08 2.04 -3.36
CA GLU A 50 10.82 0.98 -4.06
C GLU A 50 11.35 1.44 -5.43
N ILE A 51 10.57 2.26 -6.14
CA ILE A 51 11.02 2.89 -7.38
C ILE A 51 12.21 3.83 -7.10
N SER A 52 12.15 4.66 -6.05
CA SER A 52 13.27 5.52 -5.66
C SER A 52 14.54 4.72 -5.37
N ASN A 53 14.43 3.63 -4.61
CA ASN A 53 15.56 2.75 -4.31
C ASN A 53 16.17 2.15 -5.58
N LEU A 54 15.33 1.80 -6.56
CA LEU A 54 15.78 1.32 -7.86
C LEU A 54 16.56 2.41 -8.60
N PHE A 55 16.04 3.65 -8.63
CA PHE A 55 16.73 4.79 -9.24
C PHE A 55 18.08 5.07 -8.57
N ASP A 56 18.16 5.00 -7.25
CA ASP A 56 19.41 5.21 -6.51
C ASP A 56 20.42 4.08 -6.79
N THR A 57 19.94 2.84 -6.91
CA THR A 57 20.76 1.70 -7.34
C THR A 57 21.33 1.92 -8.74
N ILE A 58 20.49 2.39 -9.67
CA ILE A 58 20.91 2.73 -11.04
C ILE A 58 21.98 3.83 -11.01
N LYS A 59 21.74 4.95 -10.31
CA LYS A 59 22.71 6.05 -10.19
C LYS A 59 24.05 5.57 -9.63
N SER A 60 24.01 4.72 -8.60
CA SER A 60 25.22 4.11 -8.02
C SER A 60 25.99 3.25 -9.03
N ILE A 61 25.30 2.44 -9.85
CA ILE A 61 25.94 1.63 -10.89
C ILE A 61 26.60 2.53 -11.97
N PHE A 62 25.95 3.63 -12.31
CA PHE A 62 26.47 4.62 -13.27
C PHE A 62 27.42 5.65 -12.63
N ASN A 63 27.73 5.52 -11.33
CA ASN A 63 28.62 6.39 -10.56
C ASN A 63 28.26 7.89 -10.68
N LEU A 64 26.95 8.18 -10.71
CA LEU A 64 26.33 9.51 -10.79
C LEU A 64 25.81 9.99 -9.43
#